data_AF-A0A5B6VF16-F1
#
_entry.id   AF-A0A5B6VF16-F1
#
_cell.length_a   1.000
_cell.length_b   1.000
_cell.length_c   1.000
_cell.angle_alpha   90.00
_cell.angle_beta   90.00
_cell.angle_gamma   90.00
#
_symmetry.space_group_name_H-M   'P 1'
#
loop_
_entity.id
_entity.type
_entity.pdbx_description
1 polymer ?
#
loop_
_entity_poly.entity_id
_entity_poly.type
_entity_poly.pdbx_seq_one_letter_code
_entity_poly.pdbx_strand_id
1 'polypeptide(L)'
;MKREISVFVLKCSVCQQVKAEHQVPSVLLEPIMTPEWKYERVIMDFVSELPLTWKKKDSIWIIVDRLTKSAHFIAQYATTYHFRLISQIYL
;
A
#
# COMPACT_ATOMS: atom_id res chain seq x y z
N MET A 1 40.53 -14.48 -12.22
CA MET A 1 40.03 -13.10 -12.42
C MET A 1 38.55 -12.89 -12.01
N LYS A 2 37.52 -13.27 -12.80
CA LYS A 2 36.11 -12.92 -12.46
C LYS A 2 35.66 -13.42 -11.06
N ARG A 3 36.07 -14.64 -10.67
CA ARG A 3 35.75 -15.22 -9.36
C ARG A 3 36.41 -14.48 -8.19
N GLU A 4 37.63 -13.99 -8.36
CA GLU A 4 38.35 -13.27 -7.31
C GLU A 4 37.73 -11.88 -7.11
N ILE A 5 37.35 -11.22 -8.20
CA ILE A 5 36.63 -9.94 -8.16
C ILE A 5 35.28 -10.12 -7.46
N SER A 6 34.52 -11.19 -7.74
CA SER A 6 33.26 -11.43 -7.03
C SER A 6 33.47 -11.67 -5.53
N VAL A 7 34.51 -12.43 -5.14
CA VAL A 7 34.82 -12.65 -3.72
C VAL A 7 35.25 -11.35 -3.03
N PHE A 8 36.01 -10.50 -3.71
CA PHE A 8 36.40 -9.18 -3.20
C PHE A 8 35.18 -8.27 -2.99
N VAL A 9 34.29 -8.20 -4.00
CA VAL A 9 33.07 -7.38 -3.93
C VAL A 9 32.11 -7.88 -2.84
N LEU A 10 32.03 -9.20 -2.63
CA LEU A 10 31.25 -9.80 -1.54
C LEU A 10 31.79 -9.43 -0.15
N LYS A 11 33.12 -9.27 0.01
CA LYS A 11 33.76 -8.92 1.29
C LYS A 11 33.89 -7.42 1.54
N CYS A 12 33.70 -6.58 0.53
CA CYS A 12 33.85 -5.13 0.64
C CYS A 12 32.58 -4.48 1.21
N SER A 13 32.65 -3.98 2.45
CA SER A 13 31.52 -3.33 3.15
C SER A 13 30.92 -2.15 2.39
N VAL A 14 31.77 -1.30 1.80
CA VAL A 14 31.33 -0.14 0.99
C VAL A 14 30.55 -0.61 -0.23
N CYS A 15 31.00 -1.69 -0.89
CA CYS A 15 30.27 -2.24 -2.05
C CYS A 15 28.91 -2.81 -1.64
N GLN A 16 28.83 -3.50 -0.51
CA GLN A 16 27.57 -4.09 -0.02
C GLN A 16 26.56 -3.03 0.43
N GLN A 17 27.02 -1.91 0.99
CA GLN A 17 26.13 -0.82 1.44
C GLN A 17 25.63 0.05 0.30
N VAL A 18 26.47 0.34 -0.69
CA VAL A 18 26.14 1.28 -1.77
C VAL A 18 25.49 0.58 -2.97
N LYS A 19 25.76 -0.72 -3.18
CA LYS A 19 25.14 -1.48 -4.26
C LYS A 19 23.98 -2.30 -3.72
N ALA A 20 22.77 -1.82 -3.95
CA ALA A 20 21.58 -2.64 -3.76
C ALA A 20 21.63 -3.87 -4.67
N GLU A 21 21.19 -5.01 -4.14
CA GLU A 21 20.96 -6.21 -4.95
C GLU A 21 19.84 -5.92 -5.95
N HIS A 22 20.13 -6.07 -7.25
CA HIS A 22 19.14 -5.92 -8.31
C HIS A 22 18.40 -7.24 -8.59
N GLN A 23 18.49 -8.21 -7.68
CA GLN A 23 17.71 -9.43 -7.82
C GLN A 23 16.25 -9.09 -7.51
N VAL A 24 15.37 -9.38 -8.47
CA VAL A 24 13.93 -9.33 -8.20
C VAL A 24 13.67 -10.34 -7.09
N PRO A 25 13.16 -9.93 -5.92
CA PRO A 25 12.77 -10.90 -4.91
C PRO A 25 11.75 -11.84 -5.54
N SER A 26 12.07 -13.12 -5.64
CA SER A 26 11.21 -14.17 -6.18
C SER A 26 10.14 -14.55 -5.14
N VAL A 27 9.48 -13.53 -4.58
CA VAL A 27 8.36 -13.71 -3.66
C VAL A 27 7.14 -13.96 -4.52
N LEU A 28 6.62 -15.18 -4.45
CA LEU A 28 5.27 -15.48 -4.93
C LEU A 28 4.29 -14.69 -4.07
N LEU A 29 3.53 -13.78 -4.68
CA LEU A 29 2.44 -13.10 -3.98
C LEU A 29 1.45 -14.18 -3.53
N GLU A 30 1.26 -14.34 -2.23
CA GLU A 30 0.22 -15.23 -1.72
C GLU A 30 -1.14 -14.67 -2.13
N PRO A 31 -1.94 -15.43 -2.91
CA PRO A 31 -3.25 -14.98 -3.30
C PRO A 31 -4.15 -14.96 -2.06
N ILE A 32 -4.68 -13.79 -1.74
CA ILE A 32 -5.66 -13.68 -0.66
C ILE A 32 -6.91 -14.46 -1.09
N MET A 33 -7.47 -15.32 -0.22
CA MET A 33 -8.67 -16.11 -0.53
C MET A 33 -9.83 -15.24 -1.01
N THR A 34 -10.57 -15.65 -2.05
CA THR A 34 -11.75 -14.93 -2.53
C THR A 34 -12.90 -15.10 -1.52
N PRO A 35 -13.56 -14.02 -1.08
CA PRO A 35 -14.78 -14.14 -0.28
C PRO A 35 -15.92 -14.84 -1.03
N GLU A 36 -16.81 -15.52 -0.32
CA GLU A 36 -17.99 -16.21 -0.86
C GLU A 36 -19.22 -15.31 -0.91
N TRP A 37 -19.32 -14.34 0.00
CA TRP A 37 -20.50 -13.49 0.15
C TRP A 37 -20.21 -12.00 -0.08
N LYS A 38 -21.24 -11.28 -0.53
CA LYS A 38 -21.18 -9.81 -0.67
C LYS A 38 -20.93 -9.18 0.69
N TYR A 39 -19.99 -8.23 0.76
CA TYR A 39 -19.56 -7.55 1.99
C TYR A 39 -18.84 -8.42 3.03
N GLU A 40 -18.49 -9.67 2.71
CA GLU A 40 -17.69 -10.52 3.60
C GLU A 40 -16.27 -9.96 3.79
N ARG A 41 -15.68 -9.44 2.71
CA ARG A 41 -14.41 -8.71 2.76
C ARG A 41 -14.52 -7.41 2.01
N VAL A 42 -14.29 -6.31 2.72
CA VAL A 42 -14.31 -4.95 2.19
C VAL A 42 -12.94 -4.33 2.41
N ILE A 43 -12.43 -3.66 1.39
CA ILE A 43 -11.21 -2.87 1.47
C ILE A 43 -11.62 -1.41 1.60
N MET A 44 -10.96 -0.67 2.48
CA MET A 44 -11.19 0.76 2.66
C MET A 44 -9.90 1.52 2.40
N ASP A 45 -10.01 2.66 1.74
CA ASP A 45 -8.88 3.55 1.45
C ASP A 45 -9.32 5.01 1.47
N PHE A 46 -8.36 5.92 1.60
CA PHE A 46 -8.62 7.35 1.60
C PHE A 46 -7.69 8.07 0.63
N VAL A 47 -8.27 8.95 -0.18
CA VAL A 47 -7.53 9.95 -0.93
C VAL A 47 -7.73 11.28 -0.22
N SER A 48 -6.63 11.87 0.26
CA SER A 48 -6.64 13.15 0.98
C SER A 48 -5.86 14.22 0.22
N GLU A 49 -5.82 15.44 0.76
CA GLU A 49 -5.09 16.57 0.16
C GLU A 49 -5.58 16.95 -1.24
N LEU A 50 -6.86 16.73 -1.52
CA LEU A 50 -7.49 17.17 -2.77
C LEU A 50 -7.80 18.68 -2.71
N PRO A 51 -7.96 19.34 -3.88
CA PRO A 51 -8.47 20.69 -3.91
C PRO A 51 -9.81 20.81 -3.15
N LEU A 52 -9.91 21.82 -2.31
CA LEU A 52 -11.12 22.08 -1.53
C LEU A 52 -12.31 22.33 -2.46
N THR A 53 -13.36 21.55 -2.25
CA THR A 53 -14.67 21.82 -2.86
C THR A 53 -15.35 23.03 -2.22
N TRP A 54 -16.40 23.58 -2.86
CA TRP A 54 -17.26 24.63 -2.29
C TRP A 54 -17.82 24.29 -0.91
N LYS A 55 -18.04 23.00 -0.66
CA LYS A 55 -18.50 22.47 0.64
C LYS A 55 -17.35 22.20 1.61
N LYS A 56 -16.14 22.70 1.36
CA LYS A 56 -14.92 22.54 2.18
C LYS A 56 -14.50 21.08 2.42
N LYS A 57 -14.82 20.19 1.48
CA LYS A 57 -14.35 18.80 1.46
C LYS A 57 -13.13 18.67 0.56
N ASP A 58 -12.12 17.94 1.00
CA ASP A 58 -10.82 17.74 0.34
C ASP A 58 -10.34 16.28 0.42
N SER A 59 -11.22 15.37 0.85
CA SER A 59 -10.89 13.96 1.03
C SER A 59 -12.00 13.07 0.48
N ILE A 60 -11.64 11.90 -0.02
CA ILE A 60 -12.56 10.87 -0.51
C ILE A 60 -12.27 9.58 0.27
N TRP A 61 -13.30 9.05 0.93
CA TRP A 61 -13.27 7.72 1.50
C TRP A 61 -13.81 6.72 0.49
N ILE A 62 -13.01 5.70 0.21
CA ILE A 62 -13.27 4.66 -0.76
C ILE A 62 -13.54 3.37 0.01
N ILE A 63 -14.67 2.73 -0.30
CA ILE A 63 -15.05 1.44 0.28
C ILE A 63 -15.31 0.49 -0.88
N VAL A 64 -14.53 -0.58 -0.99
CA VAL A 64 -14.60 -1.53 -2.11
C VAL A 64 -14.97 -2.92 -1.60
N ASP A 65 -16.09 -3.45 -2.06
CA ASP A 65 -16.43 -4.86 -1.83
C ASP A 65 -15.51 -5.76 -2.67
N ARG A 66 -14.80 -6.67 -2.01
CA ARG A 66 -13.75 -7.45 -2.67
C ARG A 66 -14.30 -8.50 -3.64
N LEU A 67 -15.52 -8.98 -3.40
CA LEU A 67 -16.20 -9.96 -4.24
C LEU A 67 -16.72 -9.31 -5.53
N THR A 68 -17.63 -8.34 -5.39
CA THR A 68 -18.33 -7.71 -6.51
C THR A 68 -17.55 -6.60 -7.21
N LYS A 69 -16.45 -6.14 -6.59
CA LYS A 69 -15.67 -4.96 -7.02
C LYS A 69 -16.50 -3.66 -7.04
N SER A 70 -17.67 -3.63 -6.40
CA SER A 70 -18.44 -2.39 -6.25
C SER A 70 -17.71 -1.43 -5.31
N ALA A 71 -17.53 -0.19 -5.73
CA ALA A 71 -16.89 0.86 -4.96
C ALA A 71 -17.90 1.94 -4.55
N HIS A 72 -17.81 2.37 -3.29
CA HIS A 72 -18.54 3.50 -2.75
C HIS A 72 -17.57 4.64 -2.44
N PHE A 73 -17.89 5.83 -2.92
CA PHE A 73 -17.09 7.05 -2.73
C PHE A 73 -17.83 8.04 -1.86
N ILE A 74 -17.24 8.41 -0.72
CA ILE A 74 -17.84 9.32 0.25
C ILE A 74 -16.91 10.53 0.40
N ALA A 75 -17.38 11.70 0.00
CA ALA A 75 -16.62 12.94 0.18
C ALA A 75 -16.62 13.35 1.67
N GLN A 76 -15.43 13.60 2.22
CA GLN A 76 -15.19 13.97 3.62
C GLN A 76 -14.43 15.30 3.75
N TYR A 77 -14.51 15.89 4.95
CA TYR A 77 -13.70 17.03 5.35
C TYR A 77 -12.34 16.53 5.85
N ALA A 78 -11.24 17.23 5.55
CA ALA A 78 -9.95 16.94 6.17
C ALA A 78 -10.07 17.12 7.67
N THR A 79 -10.09 15.99 8.35
CA THR A 79 -9.84 15.93 9.76
C THR A 79 -8.73 14.91 9.91
N THR A 80 -7.51 15.40 10.06
CA THR A 80 -6.28 14.63 10.30
C THR A 80 -6.45 13.65 11.47
N TYR A 81 -7.40 13.92 12.36
CA TYR A 81 -7.81 13.08 13.48
C TYR A 81 -8.68 11.86 13.08
N HIS A 82 -9.56 11.99 12.09
CA HIS A 82 -10.49 10.91 11.71
C HIS A 82 -9.80 9.81 10.88
N PHE A 83 -8.82 10.19 10.05
CA PHE A 83 -8.01 9.24 9.28
C PHE A 83 -7.25 8.26 10.18
N ARG A 84 -6.58 8.77 11.22
CA ARG A 84 -5.81 7.93 12.16
C ARG A 84 -6.71 6.97 12.94
N LEU A 85 -7.84 7.44 13.44
CA LEU A 85 -8.79 6.63 14.21
C LEU A 85 -9.41 5.52 13.35
N ILE A 86 -9.80 5.81 12.11
CA ILE A 86 -10.33 4.76 11.22
C ILE A 86 -9.22 3.78 10.83
N SER A 87 -8.03 4.25 10.48
CA SER A 87 -6.92 3.33 10.11
C SER A 87 -6.54 2.36 11.24
N GLN A 88 -6.69 2.77 12.51
CA GLN A 88 -6.36 1.96 13.68
C GLN A 88 -7.39 0.89 14.02
N ILE A 89 -8.61 0.98 13.50
CA ILE A 89 -9.68 -0.01 13.78
C ILE A 89 -9.55 -1.25 12.88
N TYR A 90 -8.80 -1.17 11.78
CA TYR A 90 -8.80 -2.19 10.73
C TYR A 90 -7.42 -2.75 10.35
N LEU A 91 -6.35 -2.33 11.06
CA LEU A 91 -5.06 -3.03 11.12
C LEU A 91 -5.04 -3.92 12.36
#